data_AF-A0A5C6AFB1-F1
#
_entry.id   AF-A0A5C6AFB1-F1
#
_cell.length_a   1.000
_cell.length_b   1.000
_cell.length_c   1.000
_cell.angle_alpha   90.00
_cell.angle_beta   90.00
_cell.angle_gamma   90.00
#
_symmetry.space_group_name_H-M   'P 1'
#
loop_
_entity.id
_entity.type
_entity.pdbx_description
1 polymer ?
#
loop_
_entity_poly.entity_id
_entity_poly.type
_entity_poly.pdbx_seq_one_letter_code
_entity_poly.pdbx_strand_id
1 'polypeptide(L)'
;MRRLLPLFAPFVRGVLVLVLYAIAPAVAQPRVGWQADLATHYHGVSGLVTVVDAHTLRVDNLYFDGAGIDVYFYLGAENTTAAFTAGLEIGPQLLGIAFDGGSLTLDLPSGETIEGWNAISVWCTEVPVSFGDAVFAAPPAPPGDYNGDGAIDAADYTVWRDTENQSGAGLAADGDNNGVVNTLDYTVWANHYSGPAATAVPEPTGLAILIGSLVAYRFAPRRRIKGPWAVIKQ
;
A
#
# COMPACT_ATOMS: atom_id res chain seq x y z
N MET A 1 -23.51 -77.39 4.44
CA MET A 1 -22.27 -76.69 4.84
C MET A 1 -22.28 -75.29 4.25
N ARG A 2 -22.66 -74.28 5.05
CA ARG A 2 -22.75 -72.86 4.64
C ARG A 2 -21.36 -72.23 4.75
N ARG A 3 -20.82 -71.69 3.66
CA ARG A 3 -19.59 -70.88 3.66
C ARG A 3 -19.96 -69.41 3.92
N LEU A 4 -19.44 -68.86 5.02
CA LEU A 4 -19.42 -67.43 5.34
C LEU A 4 -18.38 -66.72 4.44
N LEU A 5 -18.76 -65.60 3.83
CA LEU A 5 -17.84 -64.62 3.23
C LEU A 5 -17.76 -63.40 4.15
N PRO A 6 -16.58 -62.80 4.39
CA PRO A 6 -16.45 -61.60 5.21
C PRO A 6 -16.73 -60.32 4.41
N LEU A 7 -17.36 -59.34 5.06
CA LEU A 7 -17.54 -57.96 4.59
C LEU A 7 -16.20 -57.24 4.53
N PHE A 8 -15.85 -56.67 3.37
CA PHE A 8 -14.81 -55.64 3.24
C PHE A 8 -15.47 -54.26 3.33
N ALA A 9 -15.08 -53.47 4.33
CA ALA A 9 -15.39 -52.04 4.41
C ALA A 9 -14.31 -51.23 3.66
N PRO A 10 -14.67 -50.15 2.93
CA PRO A 10 -13.68 -49.29 2.29
C PRO A 10 -13.12 -48.28 3.31
N PHE A 11 -11.80 -48.33 3.53
CA PHE A 11 -11.04 -47.30 4.25
C PHE A 11 -10.78 -46.13 3.28
N VAL A 12 -11.42 -44.98 3.49
CA VAL A 12 -11.06 -43.73 2.78
C VAL A 12 -9.87 -43.10 3.52
N ARG A 13 -8.67 -43.22 2.93
CA ARG A 13 -7.48 -42.47 3.37
C ARG A 13 -7.57 -41.04 2.84
N GLY A 14 -7.93 -40.09 3.71
CA GLY A 14 -7.80 -38.67 3.42
C GLY A 14 -6.33 -38.27 3.35
N VAL A 15 -5.89 -37.72 2.22
CA VAL A 15 -4.57 -37.10 2.05
C VAL A 15 -4.68 -35.66 2.54
N LEU A 16 -4.06 -35.36 3.68
CA LEU A 16 -3.92 -34.00 4.18
C LEU A 16 -2.73 -33.35 3.45
N VAL A 17 -3.02 -32.49 2.47
CA VAL A 17 -1.98 -31.68 1.80
C VAL A 17 -1.75 -30.44 2.67
N LEU A 18 -0.68 -30.49 3.49
CA LEU A 18 -0.23 -29.35 4.27
C LEU A 18 0.65 -28.47 3.35
N VAL A 19 0.06 -27.41 2.81
CA VAL A 19 0.82 -26.39 2.07
C VAL A 19 1.53 -25.52 3.09
N LEU A 20 2.79 -25.84 3.37
CA LEU A 20 3.68 -24.98 4.14
C LEU A 20 4.09 -23.80 3.26
N TYR A 21 3.43 -22.66 3.44
CA TYR A 21 3.86 -21.40 2.83
C TYR A 21 5.10 -20.93 3.61
N ALA A 22 6.28 -21.04 3.00
CA ALA A 22 7.46 -20.40 3.56
C ALA A 22 7.24 -18.88 3.48
N ILE A 23 7.15 -18.23 4.64
CA ILE A 23 7.13 -16.77 4.72
C ILE A 23 8.56 -16.33 4.40
N ALA A 24 8.81 -15.89 3.16
CA ALA A 24 10.04 -15.17 2.86
C ALA A 24 10.10 -13.93 3.77
N PRO A 25 11.25 -13.58 4.35
CA PRO A 25 11.37 -12.35 5.10
C PRO A 25 10.97 -11.20 4.16
N ALA A 26 10.14 -10.28 4.66
CA ALA A 26 9.82 -9.06 3.92
C ALA A 26 11.14 -8.35 3.62
N VAL A 27 11.54 -8.31 2.34
CA VAL A 27 12.56 -7.38 1.90
C VAL A 27 11.98 -6.01 2.22
N ALA A 28 12.66 -5.25 3.08
CA ALA A 28 12.29 -3.88 3.37
C ALA A 28 12.07 -3.22 2.01
N GLN A 29 10.85 -2.73 1.77
CA GLN A 29 10.58 -2.05 0.51
C GLN A 29 11.61 -0.92 0.41
N PRO A 30 12.27 -0.75 -0.75
CA PRO A 30 13.07 0.45 -0.93
C PRO A 30 12.20 1.64 -0.58
N ARG A 31 12.82 2.71 -0.09
CA ARG A 31 12.15 3.97 0.33
C ARG A 31 11.41 4.70 -0.81
N VAL A 32 10.75 3.98 -1.70
CA VAL A 32 9.91 4.44 -2.81
C VAL A 32 8.92 5.46 -2.28
N GLY A 33 8.82 6.57 -2.99
CA GLY A 33 7.98 7.70 -2.62
C GLY A 33 8.58 8.62 -1.56
N TRP A 34 9.71 8.28 -0.92
CA TRP A 34 10.42 9.23 -0.07
C TRP A 34 10.94 10.40 -0.90
N GLN A 35 10.94 11.57 -0.28
CA GLN A 35 11.24 12.83 -0.95
C GLN A 35 12.30 13.64 -0.22
N ALA A 36 13.03 14.46 -0.95
CA ALA A 36 13.97 15.43 -0.42
C ALA A 36 13.83 16.75 -1.19
N ASP A 37 13.38 17.81 -0.51
CA ASP A 37 13.20 19.14 -1.11
C ASP A 37 14.49 19.96 -0.95
N LEU A 38 15.17 20.22 -2.06
CA LEU A 38 16.52 20.80 -2.08
C LEU A 38 16.52 22.22 -1.50
N ALA A 39 17.25 22.40 -0.40
CA ALA A 39 17.56 23.71 0.14
C ALA A 39 18.60 24.40 -0.75
N THR A 40 18.30 25.60 -1.23
CA THR A 40 19.21 26.37 -2.09
C THR A 40 20.39 26.93 -1.30
N HIS A 41 21.60 26.76 -1.82
CA HIS A 41 22.81 27.38 -1.28
C HIS A 41 23.52 28.29 -2.30
N TYR A 42 23.81 27.75 -3.48
CA TYR A 42 24.48 28.44 -4.58
C TYR A 42 23.81 28.10 -5.90
N HIS A 43 24.04 28.94 -6.93
CA HIS A 43 23.59 28.66 -8.29
C HIS A 43 22.08 28.44 -8.47
N GLY A 44 21.31 28.89 -7.47
CA GLY A 44 19.86 28.78 -7.40
C GLY A 44 19.32 27.35 -7.29
N VAL A 45 20.18 26.34 -7.01
CA VAL A 45 19.74 24.93 -6.99
C VAL A 45 18.47 24.75 -6.17
N SER A 46 17.45 24.19 -6.80
CA SER A 46 16.18 23.82 -6.16
C SER A 46 15.52 22.66 -6.90
N GLY A 47 14.57 21.99 -6.26
CA GLY A 47 13.80 20.91 -6.87
C GLY A 47 13.42 19.85 -5.83
N LEU A 48 12.42 19.06 -6.16
CA LEU A 48 11.95 17.96 -5.32
C LEU A 48 12.51 16.64 -5.83
N VAL A 49 13.38 16.02 -5.06
CA VAL A 49 13.91 14.68 -5.35
C VAL A 49 12.93 13.65 -4.81
N THR A 50 12.56 12.66 -5.61
CA THR A 50 11.69 11.53 -5.25
C THR A 50 12.40 10.21 -5.53
N VAL A 51 12.33 9.27 -4.58
CA VAL A 51 12.77 7.88 -4.77
C VAL A 51 11.72 7.15 -5.62
N VAL A 52 12.09 6.78 -6.85
CA VAL A 52 11.18 6.08 -7.78
C VAL A 52 11.20 4.58 -7.50
N ASP A 53 12.39 4.03 -7.32
CA ASP A 53 12.62 2.64 -6.91
C ASP A 53 13.99 2.51 -6.20
N ALA A 54 14.44 1.28 -5.94
CA ALA A 54 15.70 1.02 -5.26
C ALA A 54 16.95 1.63 -5.94
N HIS A 55 16.90 1.92 -7.25
CA HIS A 55 18.05 2.31 -8.06
C HIS A 55 17.81 3.62 -8.83
N THR A 56 16.65 4.24 -8.67
CA THR A 56 16.22 5.36 -9.51
C THR A 56 15.69 6.50 -8.65
N LEU A 57 16.23 7.69 -8.86
CA LEU A 57 15.69 8.94 -8.33
C LEU A 57 15.14 9.80 -9.46
N ARG A 58 14.14 10.63 -9.16
CA ARG A 58 13.65 11.68 -10.06
C ARG A 58 13.68 13.02 -9.35
N VAL A 59 14.26 14.03 -9.99
CA VAL A 59 14.24 15.42 -9.51
C VAL A 59 13.21 16.16 -10.34
N ASP A 60 12.18 16.71 -9.71
CA ASP A 60 11.12 17.49 -10.34
C ASP A 60 11.27 18.99 -10.03
N ASN A 61 10.85 19.84 -10.97
CA ASN A 61 11.02 21.30 -10.91
C ASN A 61 12.46 21.72 -10.62
N LEU A 62 13.43 21.03 -11.24
CA LEU A 62 14.84 21.30 -11.05
C LEU A 62 15.20 22.68 -11.60
N TYR A 63 15.77 23.55 -10.76
CA TYR A 63 16.47 24.74 -11.22
C TYR A 63 17.96 24.59 -10.93
N PHE A 64 18.80 25.02 -11.88
CA PHE A 64 20.24 25.19 -11.72
C PHE A 64 20.77 26.08 -12.86
N ASP A 65 21.58 27.08 -12.57
CA ASP A 65 22.07 28.02 -13.60
C ASP A 65 23.15 27.43 -14.54
N GLY A 66 23.62 26.21 -14.29
CA GLY A 66 24.66 25.53 -15.08
C GLY A 66 26.09 25.96 -14.76
N ALA A 67 26.30 26.88 -13.81
CA ALA A 67 27.62 27.36 -13.42
C ALA A 67 28.24 26.51 -12.31
N GLY A 68 29.57 26.51 -12.24
CA GLY A 68 30.35 25.69 -11.33
C GLY A 68 31.70 25.35 -11.94
N ILE A 69 32.34 24.31 -11.41
CA ILE A 69 33.63 23.82 -11.91
C ILE A 69 33.55 22.33 -12.27
N ASP A 70 33.02 21.52 -11.37
CA ASP A 70 32.82 20.09 -11.57
C ASP A 70 31.64 19.67 -10.68
N VAL A 71 30.46 19.45 -11.27
CA VAL A 71 29.18 19.44 -10.54
C VAL A 71 28.35 18.21 -10.89
N TYR A 72 27.94 17.45 -9.88
CA TYR A 72 27.09 16.27 -10.03
C TYR A 72 26.04 16.22 -8.93
N PHE A 73 25.12 15.26 -9.01
CA PHE A 73 24.36 14.84 -7.83
C PHE A 73 25.19 13.85 -7.02
N TYR A 74 25.18 13.99 -5.70
CA TYR A 74 25.85 13.10 -4.76
C TYR A 74 24.89 12.62 -3.69
N LEU A 75 24.97 11.34 -3.34
CA LEU A 75 24.31 10.76 -2.18
C LEU A 75 25.26 10.74 -0.98
N GLY A 76 24.73 11.08 0.18
CA GLY A 76 25.43 11.06 1.47
C GLY A 76 24.69 10.20 2.49
N ALA A 77 25.44 9.49 3.34
CA ALA A 77 24.85 8.76 4.47
C ALA A 77 24.22 9.71 5.50
N GLU A 78 24.68 10.95 5.53
CA GLU A 78 24.19 12.06 6.34
C GLU A 78 24.22 13.35 5.50
N ASN A 79 23.47 14.38 5.91
CA ASN A 79 23.54 15.69 5.26
C ASN A 79 24.72 16.52 5.81
N THR A 80 25.94 16.13 5.45
CA THR A 80 27.17 16.82 5.84
C THR A 80 28.18 16.84 4.70
N THR A 81 29.04 17.88 4.70
CA THR A 81 30.18 17.99 3.76
C THR A 81 31.04 16.73 3.74
N ALA A 82 31.32 16.13 4.91
CA ALA A 82 32.14 14.93 5.00
C ALA A 82 31.46 13.71 4.36
N ALA A 83 30.14 13.56 4.56
CA ALA A 83 29.37 12.47 3.98
C ALA A 83 29.25 12.59 2.46
N PHE A 84 29.06 13.80 1.90
CA PHE A 84 29.07 14.00 0.45
C PHE A 84 30.45 13.84 -0.16
N THR A 85 31.52 14.26 0.53
CA THR A 85 32.91 14.05 0.07
C THR A 85 33.25 12.56 -0.05
N ALA A 86 32.75 11.73 0.86
CA ALA A 86 32.89 10.27 0.82
C ALA A 86 31.71 9.57 0.11
N GLY A 87 30.82 10.36 -0.49
CA GLY A 87 29.53 9.92 -0.98
C GLY A 87 29.58 9.26 -2.34
N LEU A 88 28.40 8.97 -2.87
CA LEU A 88 28.21 8.33 -4.16
C LEU A 88 27.78 9.36 -5.20
N GLU A 89 28.61 9.57 -6.22
CA GLU A 89 28.25 10.33 -7.42
C GLU A 89 27.14 9.60 -8.18
N ILE A 90 26.10 10.33 -8.59
CA ILE A 90 24.98 9.81 -9.39
C ILE A 90 24.63 10.75 -10.54
N GLY A 91 24.12 10.17 -11.62
CA GLY A 91 23.70 10.92 -12.80
C GLY A 91 24.84 11.55 -13.61
N PRO A 92 24.51 12.47 -14.54
CA PRO A 92 25.50 13.09 -15.43
C PRO A 92 26.22 14.27 -14.77
N GLN A 93 27.36 14.66 -15.37
CA GLN A 93 27.98 15.97 -15.15
C GLN A 93 26.99 17.09 -15.50
N LEU A 94 26.87 18.09 -14.62
CA LEU A 94 25.92 19.18 -14.75
C LEU A 94 26.56 20.49 -15.25
N LEU A 95 27.88 20.63 -15.25
CA LEU A 95 28.55 21.84 -15.71
C LEU A 95 28.11 22.24 -17.13
N GLY A 96 27.66 23.49 -17.28
CA GLY A 96 27.19 24.06 -18.54
C GLY A 96 25.78 23.64 -18.94
N ILE A 97 25.10 22.83 -18.12
CA ILE A 97 23.72 22.39 -18.33
C ILE A 97 22.83 23.14 -17.36
N ALA A 98 22.11 24.14 -17.86
CA ALA A 98 21.13 24.87 -17.08
C ALA A 98 19.78 24.14 -17.05
N PHE A 99 19.11 24.21 -15.91
CA PHE A 99 17.75 23.74 -15.69
C PHE A 99 16.90 24.92 -15.20
N ASP A 100 15.72 25.10 -15.79
CA ASP A 100 14.75 26.14 -15.42
C ASP A 100 13.37 25.49 -15.26
N GLY A 101 13.30 24.52 -14.35
CA GLY A 101 12.19 23.58 -14.18
C GLY A 101 12.37 22.27 -14.96
N GLY A 102 11.29 21.51 -15.06
CA GLY A 102 11.29 20.17 -15.67
C GLY A 102 11.77 19.06 -14.72
N SER A 103 11.96 17.86 -15.27
CA SER A 103 12.33 16.68 -14.49
C SER A 103 13.61 16.03 -15.02
N LEU A 104 14.46 15.56 -14.10
CA LEU A 104 15.67 14.80 -14.38
C LEU A 104 15.59 13.45 -13.67
N THR A 105 15.83 12.36 -14.38
CA THR A 105 15.96 11.02 -13.78
C THR A 105 17.44 10.72 -13.56
N LEU A 106 17.75 10.22 -12.36
CA LEU A 106 19.09 9.86 -11.92
C LEU A 106 19.11 8.35 -11.63
N ASP A 107 19.83 7.61 -12.44
CA ASP A 107 20.10 6.20 -12.19
C ASP A 107 21.30 6.06 -11.25
N LEU A 108 21.18 5.17 -10.26
CA LEU A 108 22.29 4.80 -9.40
C LEU A 108 23.27 3.88 -10.16
N PRO A 109 24.58 3.93 -9.84
CA PRO A 109 25.57 3.02 -10.42
C PRO A 109 25.23 1.54 -10.21
N SER A 110 25.71 0.68 -11.12
CA SER A 110 25.43 -0.77 -11.07
C SER A 110 25.84 -1.38 -9.72
N GLY A 111 24.88 -1.99 -9.03
CA GLY A 111 25.09 -2.65 -7.74
C GLY A 111 24.84 -1.76 -6.53
N GLU A 112 24.64 -0.46 -6.74
CA GLU A 112 24.21 0.48 -5.71
C GLU A 112 22.70 0.49 -5.58
N THR A 113 22.21 0.78 -4.37
CA THR A 113 20.79 1.01 -4.11
C THR A 113 20.65 2.26 -3.24
N ILE A 114 19.44 2.80 -3.13
CA ILE A 114 19.18 3.95 -2.24
C ILE A 114 19.40 3.60 -0.76
N GLU A 115 19.47 2.32 -0.39
CA GLU A 115 19.69 1.90 0.98
C GLU A 115 21.03 2.37 1.54
N GLY A 116 21.00 2.95 2.75
CA GLY A 116 22.18 3.55 3.40
C GLY A 116 22.42 5.02 3.06
N TRP A 117 21.75 5.57 2.05
CA TRP A 117 21.86 6.98 1.64
C TRP A 117 20.67 7.80 2.14
N ASN A 118 20.93 8.76 3.04
CA ASN A 118 19.87 9.53 3.71
C ASN A 118 19.80 10.99 3.23
N ALA A 119 20.79 11.45 2.46
CA ALA A 119 20.83 12.81 1.95
C ALA A 119 21.28 12.84 0.49
N ILE A 120 20.93 13.91 -0.20
CA ILE A 120 21.34 14.20 -1.57
C ILE A 120 21.81 15.65 -1.68
N SER A 121 22.83 15.90 -2.49
CA SER A 121 23.35 17.23 -2.80
C SER A 121 23.62 17.39 -4.29
N VAL A 122 23.35 18.57 -4.85
CA VAL A 122 24.06 19.04 -6.04
C VAL A 122 25.42 19.53 -5.56
N TRP A 123 26.44 18.74 -5.83
CA TRP A 123 27.75 18.83 -5.18
C TRP A 123 28.82 19.26 -6.17
N CYS A 124 29.64 20.23 -5.76
CA CYS A 124 30.87 20.59 -6.48
C CYS A 124 32.03 19.78 -5.89
N THR A 125 32.67 18.95 -6.72
CA THR A 125 33.76 18.05 -6.30
C THR A 125 35.10 18.77 -6.18
N GLU A 126 35.40 19.67 -7.12
CA GLU A 126 36.65 20.45 -7.16
C GLU A 126 36.77 21.37 -5.94
N VAL A 127 35.66 21.97 -5.53
CA VAL A 127 35.55 22.73 -4.28
C VAL A 127 34.47 22.05 -3.46
N PRO A 128 34.83 21.20 -2.47
CA PRO A 128 33.90 20.36 -1.69
C PRO A 128 32.76 21.14 -1.00
N VAL A 129 31.75 21.54 -1.77
CA VAL A 129 30.64 22.41 -1.34
C VAL A 129 29.35 21.98 -2.00
N SER A 130 28.26 22.04 -1.22
CA SER A 130 26.90 21.81 -1.69
C SER A 130 26.35 23.08 -2.33
N PHE A 131 25.83 22.97 -3.55
CA PHE A 131 25.05 24.02 -4.22
C PHE A 131 23.56 23.97 -3.81
N GLY A 132 23.09 22.81 -3.40
CA GLY A 132 21.83 22.62 -2.70
C GLY A 132 21.71 21.18 -2.21
N ASP A 133 21.13 20.97 -1.04
CA ASP A 133 21.00 19.64 -0.44
C ASP A 133 19.71 19.45 0.34
N ALA A 134 19.40 18.19 0.63
CA ALA A 134 18.26 17.80 1.42
C ALA A 134 18.44 16.41 2.04
N VAL A 135 17.65 16.16 3.09
CA VAL A 135 17.49 14.83 3.72
C VAL A 135 16.24 14.18 3.16
N PHE A 136 16.32 12.89 2.84
CA PHE A 136 15.13 12.12 2.46
C PHE A 136 14.21 11.92 3.65
N ALA A 137 12.93 12.20 3.46
CA ALA A 137 11.87 11.95 4.41
C ALA A 137 10.75 11.13 3.75
N ALA A 138 10.01 10.38 4.57
CA ALA A 138 8.79 9.75 4.12
C ALA A 138 7.83 10.82 3.57
N PRO A 139 7.08 10.52 2.49
CA PRO A 139 6.07 11.44 2.02
C PRO A 139 5.01 11.62 3.12
N PRO A 140 4.28 12.74 3.14
CA PRO A 140 3.10 12.87 3.99
C PRO A 140 2.15 11.69 3.76
N ALA A 141 1.55 11.18 4.84
CA ALA A 141 0.55 10.11 4.73
C ALA A 141 -0.56 10.55 3.77
N PRO A 142 -0.92 9.72 2.78
CA PRO A 142 -1.95 10.10 1.83
C PRO A 142 -3.31 10.23 2.54
N PRO A 143 -4.21 11.11 2.07
CA PRO A 143 -5.51 11.27 2.71
C PRO A 143 -6.29 9.95 2.74
N GLY A 144 -6.71 9.52 3.94
CA GLY A 144 -7.42 8.26 4.14
C GLY A 144 -6.54 7.08 4.55
N ASP A 145 -5.21 7.23 4.60
CA ASP A 145 -4.30 6.32 5.30
C ASP A 145 -4.38 6.62 6.80
N TYR A 146 -5.30 5.95 7.47
CA TYR A 146 -5.61 6.17 8.87
C TYR A 146 -4.78 5.30 9.80
N ASN A 147 -4.17 4.22 9.30
CA ASN A 147 -3.26 3.40 10.10
C ASN A 147 -1.78 3.83 9.97
N GLY A 148 -1.47 4.70 9.01
CA GLY A 148 -0.15 5.30 8.77
C GLY A 148 0.85 4.34 8.11
N ASP A 149 0.38 3.32 7.40
CA ASP A 149 1.24 2.32 6.75
C ASP A 149 1.66 2.70 5.31
N GLY A 150 1.18 3.84 4.81
CA GLY A 150 1.47 4.38 3.50
C GLY A 150 0.55 3.85 2.39
N ALA A 151 -0.39 2.96 2.71
CA ALA A 151 -1.42 2.49 1.79
C ALA A 151 -2.80 3.01 2.21
N ILE A 152 -3.75 2.99 1.27
CA ILE A 152 -5.15 3.35 1.53
C ILE A 152 -5.99 2.13 1.19
N ASP A 153 -6.25 1.30 2.19
CA ASP A 153 -6.87 0.00 2.04
C ASP A 153 -7.94 -0.31 3.11
N ALA A 154 -8.30 -1.59 3.24
CA ALA A 154 -9.38 -2.01 4.13
C ALA A 154 -8.98 -1.95 5.62
N ALA A 155 -7.68 -1.91 5.93
CA ALA A 155 -7.18 -1.71 7.29
C ALA A 155 -7.52 -0.30 7.80
N ASP A 156 -7.41 0.73 6.95
CA ASP A 156 -7.78 2.11 7.30
C ASP A 156 -9.26 2.26 7.65
N TYR A 157 -10.11 1.53 6.92
CA TYR A 157 -11.53 1.49 7.21
C TYR A 157 -11.80 1.00 8.65
N THR A 158 -11.02 0.04 9.15
CA THR A 158 -11.18 -0.42 10.55
C THR A 158 -10.79 0.66 11.55
N VAL A 159 -9.75 1.46 11.26
CA VAL A 159 -9.36 2.60 12.11
C VAL A 159 -10.48 3.63 12.17
N TRP A 160 -11.04 4.03 11.02
CA TRP A 160 -12.19 4.93 10.99
C TRP A 160 -13.39 4.35 11.73
N ARG A 161 -13.72 3.09 11.48
CA ARG A 161 -14.90 2.45 12.09
C ARG A 161 -14.78 2.36 13.61
N ASP A 162 -13.60 2.05 14.13
CA ASP A 162 -13.33 1.93 15.57
C ASP A 162 -13.28 3.31 16.27
N THR A 163 -13.08 4.38 15.50
CA THR A 163 -12.98 5.76 16.01
C THR A 163 -14.19 6.63 15.67
N GLU A 164 -15.23 6.08 15.05
CA GLU A 164 -16.44 6.81 14.65
C GLU A 164 -17.10 7.52 15.85
N ASN A 165 -17.39 8.82 15.68
CA ASN A 165 -17.89 9.76 16.70
C ASN A 165 -16.88 10.19 17.78
N GLN A 166 -15.60 9.86 17.64
CA GLN A 166 -14.57 10.49 18.47
C GLN A 166 -14.39 11.96 18.07
N SER A 167 -14.07 12.80 19.06
CA SER A 167 -13.82 14.22 18.88
C SER A 167 -12.64 14.66 19.74
N GLY A 168 -11.81 15.58 19.25
CA GLY A 168 -10.59 16.01 19.92
C GLY A 168 -9.47 16.33 18.95
N ALA A 169 -8.25 16.42 19.46
CA ALA A 169 -7.06 16.66 18.65
C ALA A 169 -6.33 15.35 18.35
N GLY A 170 -5.70 15.26 17.17
CA GLY A 170 -4.83 14.14 16.81
C GLY A 170 -5.56 12.82 16.59
N LEU A 171 -6.80 12.87 16.08
CA LEU A 171 -7.56 11.68 15.73
C LEU A 171 -7.02 11.13 14.40
N ALA A 172 -6.60 9.86 14.38
CA ALA A 172 -5.99 9.25 13.20
C ALA A 172 -6.92 9.23 11.98
N ALA A 173 -8.23 9.10 12.21
CA ALA A 173 -9.25 9.04 11.16
C ALA A 173 -10.02 10.36 10.96
N ASP A 174 -9.48 11.51 11.41
CA ASP A 174 -10.03 12.84 11.12
C ASP A 174 -9.44 13.36 9.80
N GLY A 175 -9.92 12.78 8.69
CA GLY A 175 -9.39 13.00 7.35
C GLY A 175 -9.69 14.38 6.78
N ASP A 176 -10.76 15.06 7.22
CA ASP A 176 -11.04 16.45 6.85
C ASP A 176 -10.50 17.48 7.85
N ASN A 177 -9.86 16.99 8.94
CA ASN A 177 -9.25 17.78 10.02
C ASN A 177 -10.24 18.73 10.71
N ASN A 178 -11.51 18.35 10.84
CA ASN A 178 -12.54 19.14 11.51
C ASN A 178 -12.58 18.89 13.04
N GLY A 179 -11.78 17.95 13.55
CA GLY A 179 -11.69 17.57 14.96
C GLY A 179 -12.72 16.52 15.40
N VAL A 180 -13.44 15.88 14.47
CA VAL A 180 -14.50 14.88 14.72
C VAL A 180 -14.51 13.81 13.64
N VAL A 181 -14.29 12.55 14.02
CA VAL A 181 -14.38 11.40 13.10
C VAL A 181 -15.85 11.07 12.81
N ASN A 182 -16.28 11.24 11.56
CA ASN A 182 -17.66 11.03 11.13
C ASN A 182 -17.75 10.56 9.66
N THR A 183 -18.93 10.68 9.04
CA THR A 183 -19.18 10.24 7.66
C THR A 183 -18.40 11.05 6.60
N LEU A 184 -18.01 12.29 6.90
CA LEU A 184 -17.14 13.08 6.01
C LEU A 184 -15.76 12.43 5.89
N ASP A 185 -15.21 11.92 6.98
CA ASP A 185 -13.92 11.21 6.99
C ASP A 185 -13.99 9.89 6.23
N TYR A 186 -15.09 9.14 6.39
CA TYR A 186 -15.34 7.98 5.53
C TYR A 186 -15.30 8.34 4.05
N THR A 187 -15.82 9.52 3.68
CA THR A 187 -15.79 10.00 2.29
C THR A 187 -14.37 10.31 1.84
N VAL A 188 -13.51 10.84 2.73
CA VAL A 188 -12.07 11.01 2.45
C VAL A 188 -11.43 9.66 2.12
N TRP A 189 -11.57 8.66 2.99
CA TRP A 189 -11.06 7.30 2.72
C TRP A 189 -11.65 6.71 1.43
N ALA A 190 -12.97 6.74 1.26
CA ALA A 190 -13.64 6.11 0.13
C ALA A 190 -13.25 6.73 -1.23
N ASN A 191 -12.94 8.02 -1.27
CA ASN A 191 -12.47 8.70 -2.48
C ASN A 191 -11.04 8.32 -2.87
N HIS A 192 -10.22 7.87 -1.92
CA HIS A 192 -8.81 7.54 -2.14
C HIS A 192 -8.54 6.03 -2.12
N TYR A 193 -9.49 5.22 -1.64
CA TYR A 193 -9.38 3.76 -1.61
C TYR A 193 -9.14 3.19 -3.01
N SER A 194 -8.00 2.52 -3.18
CA SER A 194 -7.60 1.88 -4.43
C SER A 194 -7.56 0.34 -4.32
N GLY A 195 -8.37 -0.23 -3.43
CA GLY A 195 -8.42 -1.68 -3.25
C GLY A 195 -9.00 -2.43 -4.46
N PRO A 196 -8.91 -3.77 -4.46
CA PRO A 196 -9.35 -4.59 -5.58
C PRO A 196 -10.82 -4.30 -5.90
N ALA A 197 -11.10 -4.03 -7.18
CA ALA A 197 -12.47 -3.91 -7.66
C ALA A 197 -13.28 -5.11 -7.17
N ALA A 198 -14.41 -4.85 -6.53
CA ALA A 198 -15.29 -5.90 -6.03
C ALA A 198 -15.56 -6.89 -7.16
N THR A 199 -15.00 -8.10 -7.05
CA THR A 199 -15.30 -9.16 -7.99
C THR A 199 -16.79 -9.44 -7.87
N ALA A 200 -17.49 -9.53 -9.00
CA ALA A 200 -18.92 -9.80 -9.00
C ALA A 200 -19.15 -11.08 -8.19
N VAL A 201 -19.70 -10.92 -6.98
CA VAL A 201 -20.12 -12.05 -6.16
C VAL A 201 -21.24 -12.71 -6.97
N PRO A 202 -21.08 -13.97 -7.43
CA PRO A 202 -22.14 -14.66 -8.14
C PRO A 202 -23.37 -14.61 -7.25
N GLU A 203 -24.47 -14.03 -7.74
CA GLU A 203 -25.68 -13.95 -6.94
C GLU A 203 -25.98 -15.35 -6.39
N PRO A 204 -26.18 -15.52 -5.07
CA PRO A 204 -26.61 -16.80 -4.56
C PRO A 204 -27.87 -17.13 -5.35
N THR A 205 -27.97 -18.35 -5.85
CA THR A 205 -29.09 -18.83 -6.68
C THR A 205 -30.42 -18.75 -5.92
N GLY A 206 -30.93 -17.55 -5.65
CA GLY A 206 -32.16 -17.29 -4.94
C GLY A 206 -33.35 -17.80 -5.74
N LEU A 207 -33.22 -17.79 -7.07
CA LEU A 207 -34.14 -18.47 -7.98
C LEU A 207 -34.17 -19.98 -7.76
N ALA A 208 -33.05 -20.64 -7.43
CA ALA A 208 -33.05 -22.08 -7.16
C ALA A 208 -33.72 -22.42 -5.81
N ILE A 209 -33.59 -21.55 -4.80
CA ILE A 209 -34.28 -21.70 -3.51
C ILE A 209 -35.79 -21.43 -3.65
N LEU A 210 -36.18 -20.44 -4.45
CA LEU A 210 -37.60 -20.16 -4.76
C LEU A 210 -38.25 -21.27 -5.59
N ILE A 211 -37.55 -21.82 -6.60
CA ILE A 211 -38.07 -22.94 -7.39
C ILE A 211 -38.13 -24.22 -6.56
N GLY A 212 -37.11 -24.49 -5.74
CA GLY A 212 -37.07 -25.66 -4.84
C GLY A 212 -38.19 -25.65 -3.79
N SER A 213 -38.50 -24.48 -3.21
CA SER A 213 -39.58 -24.33 -2.22
C SER A 213 -40.97 -24.48 -2.83
N LEU A 214 -41.19 -24.03 -4.08
CA LEU A 214 -42.44 -24.25 -4.80
C LEU A 214 -42.66 -25.73 -5.19
N VAL A 215 -41.59 -26.46 -5.52
CA VAL A 215 -41.67 -27.90 -5.79
C VAL A 215 -41.93 -28.69 -4.50
N ALA A 216 -41.24 -28.38 -3.41
CA ALA A 216 -41.46 -29.02 -2.11
C ALA A 216 -42.90 -28.82 -1.59
N TYR A 217 -43.50 -27.66 -1.84
CA TYR A 217 -44.90 -27.39 -1.49
C TYR A 217 -45.89 -28.29 -2.25
N ARG A 218 -45.60 -28.67 -3.50
CA ARG A 218 -46.46 -29.56 -4.31
C ARG A 218 -46.45 -31.02 -3.87
N PHE A 219 -45.38 -31.47 -3.20
CA PHE A 219 -45.24 -32.85 -2.74
C PHE A 219 -45.42 -33.04 -1.22
N ALA A 220 -45.72 -31.96 -0.49
CA ALA A 220 -45.99 -32.05 0.94
C ALA A 220 -47.28 -32.87 1.19
N PRO A 221 -47.22 -33.97 1.97
CA PRO A 221 -48.39 -34.81 2.23
C PRO A 221 -49.43 -34.02 3.03
N ARG A 222 -50.60 -33.80 2.45
CA ARG A 222 -51.73 -33.16 3.14
C ARG A 222 -52.12 -34.03 4.34
N ARG A 223 -51.76 -33.60 5.55
CA ARG A 223 -52.18 -34.27 6.78
C ARG A 223 -53.71 -34.20 6.87
N ARG A 224 -54.37 -35.33 6.65
CA ARG A 224 -55.81 -35.47 6.80
C ARG A 224 -56.12 -35.43 8.29
N ILE A 225 -56.54 -34.26 8.78
CA ILE A 225 -57.00 -34.09 10.16
C ILE A 225 -58.26 -34.96 10.31
N LYS A 226 -58.12 -36.12 10.96
CA LYS A 226 -59.29 -36.92 11.36
C LYS A 226 -59.90 -36.22 12.58
N GLY A 227 -61.07 -35.61 12.39
CA GLY A 227 -61.85 -35.05 13.49
C GLY A 227 -62.28 -36.14 14.47
N PRO A 228 -62.52 -35.80 15.75
CA PRO A 228 -62.97 -36.76 16.74
C PRO A 228 -64.48 -36.99 16.58
N TRP A 229 -64.89 -38.10 15.96
CA TRP A 229 -66.28 -38.55 16.05
C TRP A 229 -66.46 -39.35 17.33
N ALA A 230 -67.01 -38.67 18.34
CA ALA A 230 -67.72 -39.31 19.44
C ALA A 230 -69.00 -39.95 18.90
N VAL A 231 -69.24 -41.22 19.19
CA VAL A 231 -70.59 -41.80 19.21
C VAL A 231 -70.75 -42.62 20.48
N ILE A 232 -71.79 -42.24 21.20
CA ILE A 232 -72.26 -42.69 22.51
C ILE A 232 -73.10 -43.97 22.35
N LYS A 233 -72.93 -44.87 23.32
CA LYS A 233 -73.81 -45.95 23.86
C LYS A 233 -74.95 -46.51 23.01
N GLN A 234 -75.14 -47.83 23.12
CA GLN A 234 -76.20 -48.39 23.96
C GLN A 234 -75.61 -49.49 24.86
#